data_AF-A0A232LWC3-F1
#
_entry.id   AF-A0A232LWC3-F1
#
_cell.length_a   1.000
_cell.length_b   1.000
_cell.length_c   1.000
_cell.angle_alpha   90.00
_cell.angle_beta   90.00
_cell.angle_gamma   90.00
#
_symmetry.space_group_name_H-M   'P 1'
#
loop_
_entity.id
_entity.type
_entity.pdbx_description
1 polymer ?
#
loop_
_entity_poly.entity_id
_entity_poly.type
_entity_poly.pdbx_seq_one_letter_code
_entity_poly.pdbx_strand_id
1 'polypeptide(L)'
;MIWSSSQQPTVDALITGLFEDFPERRNKIIAEWGRAKLGLTPSQFNRKVKVYKNLETVWADKAIQAKYPIPQSTEELGADLFKRAFAQANEAADNRETFHSLPFRWDQSNTVLIDDSSYKASGQPYNIIEVPEFKKKSSSVEANVFPMLLQKLKELSTSDDVSRIIRFWNMGSPDMADLEESCDEEIQGGVRVEEDSRKVHEDILTPATSSSSKISKKHRKKKAKAARRTSALHDAQGGQGELVAPRNIPVLQQTAKSSS
;
A
#
# COMPACT_ATOMS: atom_id res chain seq x y z
N MET A 1 -8.45 -14.80 3.89
CA MET A 1 -7.51 -15.30 4.91
C MET A 1 -8.12 -15.08 6.29
N ILE A 2 -7.86 -15.97 7.25
CA ILE A 2 -8.22 -15.77 8.67
C ILE A 2 -6.93 -15.63 9.47
N TRP A 3 -6.80 -14.58 10.27
CA TRP A 3 -5.65 -14.35 11.14
C TRP A 3 -6.11 -13.94 12.54
N SER A 4 -5.91 -14.81 13.53
CA SER A 4 -6.40 -14.65 14.90
C SER A 4 -5.28 -14.54 15.93
N SER A 5 -5.58 -13.85 17.03
CA SER A 5 -4.69 -13.79 18.21
C SER A 5 -4.76 -15.01 19.12
N SER A 6 -5.75 -15.88 18.90
CA SER A 6 -5.94 -17.14 19.60
C SER A 6 -4.95 -18.21 19.13
N GLN A 7 -4.70 -19.21 19.98
CA GLN A 7 -3.90 -20.38 19.60
C GLN A 7 -4.61 -21.21 18.52
N GLN A 8 -3.84 -22.01 17.77
CA GLN A 8 -4.34 -22.75 16.60
C GLN A 8 -5.58 -23.61 16.91
N PRO A 9 -5.67 -24.38 18.02
CA PRO A 9 -6.86 -25.20 18.29
C PRO A 9 -8.15 -24.38 18.42
N THR A 10 -8.07 -23.16 18.97
CA THR A 10 -9.23 -22.25 19.05
C THR A 10 -9.61 -21.71 17.67
N VAL A 11 -8.63 -21.43 16.82
CA VAL A 11 -8.87 -21.00 15.44
C VAL A 11 -9.55 -22.12 14.65
N ASP A 12 -9.04 -23.34 14.77
CA ASP A 12 -9.60 -24.51 14.07
C ASP A 12 -11.05 -24.75 14.48
N ALA A 13 -11.37 -24.68 15.78
CA ALA A 13 -12.73 -24.82 16.28
C ALA A 13 -13.68 -23.73 15.74
N LEU A 14 -13.22 -22.47 15.70
CA LEU A 14 -14.00 -21.36 15.14
C LEU A 14 -14.25 -21.51 13.64
N ILE A 15 -13.25 -21.95 12.89
CA ILE A 15 -13.36 -22.16 11.44
C ILE A 15 -14.31 -23.32 11.14
N THR A 16 -14.22 -24.42 11.89
CA THR A 16 -15.16 -25.54 11.76
C THR A 16 -16.61 -25.07 11.94
N GLY A 17 -16.90 -24.29 12.99
CA GLY A 17 -18.25 -23.75 13.20
C GLY A 17 -18.69 -22.72 12.15
N LEU A 18 -17.78 -21.86 11.69
CA LEU A 18 -18.11 -20.81 10.70
C LEU A 18 -18.47 -21.38 9.32
N PHE A 19 -17.92 -22.54 8.97
CA PHE A 19 -18.11 -23.19 7.67
C PHE A 19 -18.92 -24.49 7.75
N GLU A 20 -19.57 -24.77 8.87
CA GLU A 20 -20.36 -26.00 9.06
C GLU A 20 -21.46 -26.14 7.99
N ASP A 21 -22.21 -25.08 7.75
CA ASP A 21 -23.28 -25.04 6.75
C ASP A 21 -22.78 -24.90 5.30
N PHE A 22 -21.52 -24.48 5.11
CA PHE A 22 -20.94 -24.14 3.80
C PHE A 22 -19.46 -24.55 3.67
N PRO A 23 -19.15 -25.85 3.77
CA PRO A 23 -17.77 -26.34 3.82
C PRO A 23 -16.96 -26.00 2.58
N GLU A 24 -17.61 -25.88 1.42
CA GLU A 24 -16.98 -25.52 0.15
C GLU A 24 -16.40 -24.10 0.16
N ARG A 25 -16.93 -23.20 1.00
CA ARG A 25 -16.41 -21.83 1.13
C ARG A 25 -15.05 -21.80 1.82
N ARG A 26 -14.76 -22.78 2.68
CA ARG A 26 -13.45 -22.90 3.32
C ARG A 26 -12.33 -23.03 2.29
N ASN A 27 -12.59 -23.70 1.15
CA ASN A 27 -11.62 -23.85 0.05
C ASN A 27 -11.22 -22.51 -0.59
N LYS A 28 -12.00 -21.44 -0.40
CA LYS A 28 -11.68 -20.10 -0.88
C LYS A 28 -10.72 -19.35 0.05
N ILE A 29 -10.47 -19.86 1.26
CA ILE A 29 -9.53 -19.26 2.21
C ILE A 29 -8.10 -19.66 1.84
N ILE A 30 -7.24 -18.66 1.64
CA ILE A 30 -5.84 -18.90 1.28
C ILE A 30 -4.94 -19.28 2.46
N ALA A 31 -5.31 -18.92 3.70
CA ALA A 31 -4.56 -19.22 4.92
C ALA A 31 -5.42 -19.08 6.20
N GLU A 32 -5.12 -19.92 7.20
CA GLU A 32 -5.75 -19.99 8.52
C GLU A 32 -4.65 -19.88 9.60
N TRP A 33 -4.42 -18.67 10.11
CA TRP A 33 -3.30 -18.36 11.01
C TRP A 33 -3.75 -18.06 12.43
N GLY A 34 -3.19 -18.79 13.40
CA GLY A 34 -3.29 -18.45 14.82
C GLY A 34 -2.10 -17.65 15.35
N ARG A 35 -2.01 -17.64 16.69
CA ARG A 35 -1.06 -16.87 17.50
C ARG A 35 0.41 -17.03 17.12
N ALA A 36 0.80 -18.19 16.60
CA ALA A 36 2.18 -18.47 16.22
C ALA A 36 2.69 -17.55 15.09
N LYS A 37 1.78 -17.02 14.26
CA LYS A 37 2.10 -16.14 13.13
C LYS A 37 2.20 -14.66 13.51
N LEU A 38 2.13 -14.32 14.81
CA LEU A 38 2.22 -12.93 15.30
C LEU A 38 3.63 -12.49 15.71
N GLY A 39 4.66 -13.29 15.41
CA GLY A 39 6.05 -12.95 15.72
C GLY A 39 6.36 -12.92 17.22
N LEU A 40 5.64 -13.73 18.03
CA LEU A 40 5.83 -13.79 19.47
C LEU A 40 7.03 -14.68 19.84
N THR A 41 7.78 -14.26 20.85
CA THR A 41 8.77 -15.14 21.50
C THR A 41 8.08 -16.32 22.21
N PRO A 42 8.79 -17.42 22.49
CA PRO A 42 8.22 -18.54 23.26
C PRO A 42 7.63 -18.11 24.62
N SER A 43 8.25 -17.14 25.28
CA SER A 43 7.75 -16.60 26.56
C SER A 43 6.46 -15.81 26.41
N GLN A 44 6.29 -15.06 25.32
CA GLN A 44 5.09 -14.28 25.04
C GLN A 44 3.93 -15.13 24.51
N PHE A 45 4.23 -16.26 23.85
CA PHE A 45 3.23 -17.12 23.21
C PHE A 45 2.15 -17.58 24.20
N ASN A 46 2.54 -17.98 25.41
CA ASN A 46 1.62 -18.46 26.46
C ASN A 46 1.11 -17.37 27.41
N ARG A 47 1.40 -16.09 27.12
CA ARG A 47 1.00 -14.96 27.97
C ARG A 47 -0.02 -14.07 27.26
N LYS A 48 -0.87 -13.42 28.07
CA LYS A 48 -1.78 -12.36 27.59
C LYS A 48 -0.99 -11.06 27.37
N VAL A 49 -0.34 -10.97 26.21
CA VAL A 49 0.35 -9.77 25.76
C VAL A 49 -0.43 -9.08 24.66
N LYS A 50 -0.26 -7.76 24.54
CA LYS A 50 -0.72 -6.98 23.38
C LYS A 50 0.00 -7.50 22.13
N VAL A 51 -0.73 -7.75 21.06
CA VAL A 51 -0.21 -8.32 19.82
C VAL A 51 -0.42 -7.38 18.64
N TYR A 52 0.40 -7.54 17.61
CA TYR A 52 0.33 -6.77 16.38
C TYR A 52 0.26 -7.72 15.18
N LYS A 53 -0.46 -7.33 14.14
CA LYS A 53 -0.61 -8.04 12.87
C LYS A 53 0.19 -7.29 11.81
N ASN A 54 1.49 -7.55 11.77
CA ASN A 54 2.38 -6.96 10.78
C ASN A 54 2.14 -7.61 9.40
N LEU A 55 1.55 -6.88 8.46
CA LEU A 55 1.22 -7.40 7.13
C LEU A 55 2.46 -7.83 6.34
N GLU A 56 3.66 -7.35 6.67
CA GLU A 56 4.92 -7.86 6.10
C GLU A 56 5.06 -9.38 6.30
N THR A 57 4.55 -9.93 7.41
CA THR A 57 4.54 -11.38 7.65
C THR A 57 3.69 -12.11 6.60
N VAL A 58 2.57 -11.51 6.18
CA VAL A 58 1.71 -12.04 5.12
C VAL A 58 2.38 -11.89 3.77
N TRP A 59 2.95 -10.71 3.50
CA TRP A 59 3.57 -10.39 2.22
C TRP A 59 4.88 -11.14 1.95
N ALA A 60 5.59 -11.56 2.99
CA ALA A 60 6.79 -12.37 2.89
C ALA A 60 6.52 -13.88 2.76
N ASP A 61 5.30 -14.36 3.05
CA ASP A 61 4.98 -15.78 3.01
C ASP A 61 4.81 -16.27 1.56
N LYS A 62 5.74 -17.10 1.11
CA LYS A 62 5.77 -17.63 -0.27
C LYS A 62 4.51 -18.42 -0.62
N ALA A 63 3.93 -19.15 0.32
CA ALA A 63 2.72 -19.95 0.07
C ALA A 63 1.48 -19.07 -0.09
N ILE A 64 1.44 -17.92 0.59
CA ILE A 64 0.40 -16.90 0.37
C ILE A 64 0.59 -16.21 -0.98
N GLN A 65 1.83 -15.81 -1.30
CA GLN A 65 2.12 -15.14 -2.58
C GLN A 65 1.81 -16.02 -3.79
N ALA A 66 2.09 -17.32 -3.71
CA ALA A 66 1.78 -18.28 -4.78
C ALA A 66 0.27 -18.42 -5.06
N LYS A 67 -0.59 -17.96 -4.15
CA LYS A 67 -2.06 -17.96 -4.32
C LYS A 67 -2.61 -16.64 -4.85
N TYR A 68 -1.75 -15.69 -5.24
CA TYR A 68 -2.19 -14.46 -5.88
C TYR A 68 -2.99 -14.79 -7.17
N PRO A 69 -4.13 -14.13 -7.43
CA PRO A 69 -4.90 -14.35 -8.64
C PRO A 69 -4.15 -13.80 -9.85
N ILE A 70 -3.44 -14.68 -10.58
CA ILE A 70 -2.82 -14.35 -11.85
C ILE A 70 -3.84 -14.65 -12.97
N PRO A 71 -4.05 -13.73 -13.93
CA PRO A 71 -4.86 -14.01 -15.12
C PRO A 71 -4.36 -15.27 -15.85
N GLN A 72 -5.28 -16.13 -16.26
CA GLN A 72 -4.94 -17.47 -16.78
C GLN A 72 -4.47 -17.45 -18.24
N SER A 73 -4.57 -16.32 -18.95
CA SER A 73 -4.14 -16.21 -20.34
C SER A 73 -3.10 -15.10 -20.56
N THR A 74 -2.16 -15.40 -21.45
CA THR A 74 -1.18 -14.44 -22.00
C THR A 74 -1.84 -13.31 -22.81
N GLU A 75 -3.09 -13.50 -23.24
CA GLU A 75 -3.86 -12.53 -24.03
C GLU A 75 -4.44 -11.40 -23.16
N GLU A 76 -4.84 -11.70 -21.92
CA GLU A 76 -5.36 -10.70 -20.98
C GLU A 76 -4.26 -9.83 -20.35
N LEU A 77 -3.04 -10.37 -20.25
CA LEU A 77 -1.93 -9.75 -19.51
C LEU A 77 -0.83 -9.18 -20.42
N GLY A 78 -0.79 -9.62 -21.67
CA GLY A 78 0.34 -9.44 -22.58
C GLY A 78 1.49 -10.40 -22.26
N ALA A 79 1.92 -11.19 -23.25
CA ALA A 79 2.93 -12.24 -23.10
C ALA A 79 4.27 -11.76 -22.48
N ASP A 80 4.64 -10.50 -22.69
CA ASP A 80 5.86 -9.90 -22.13
C ASP A 80 5.76 -9.57 -20.63
N LEU A 81 4.58 -9.14 -20.18
CA LEU A 81 4.30 -8.90 -18.75
C LEU A 81 4.22 -10.23 -18.00
N PHE A 82 3.59 -11.23 -18.60
CA PHE A 82 3.56 -12.59 -18.07
C PHE A 82 4.97 -13.19 -17.95
N LYS A 83 5.80 -13.08 -19.00
CA LYS A 83 7.21 -13.53 -18.97
C LYS A 83 8.04 -12.80 -17.92
N ARG A 84 7.87 -11.48 -17.77
CA ARG A 84 8.57 -10.69 -16.74
C ARG A 84 8.12 -11.04 -15.32
N ALA A 85 6.82 -11.21 -15.09
CA ALA A 85 6.29 -11.63 -13.80
C ALA A 85 6.86 -12.99 -13.36
N PHE A 86 6.86 -13.96 -14.28
CA PHE A 86 7.38 -15.30 -14.02
C PHE A 86 8.90 -15.33 -13.82
N ALA A 87 9.65 -14.54 -14.58
CA ALA A 87 11.11 -14.43 -14.43
C ALA A 87 11.49 -13.74 -13.10
N GLN A 88 10.82 -12.65 -12.75
CA GLN A 88 11.13 -11.90 -11.53
C GLN A 88 10.69 -12.63 -10.24
N ALA A 89 9.61 -13.43 -10.29
CA ALA A 89 9.23 -14.29 -9.16
C ALA A 89 10.31 -15.31 -8.77
N ASN A 90 11.17 -15.71 -9.72
CA ASN A 90 12.29 -16.63 -9.48
C ASN A 90 13.58 -15.91 -9.03
N GLU A 91 13.76 -14.62 -9.35
CA GLU A 91 14.99 -13.85 -9.05
C GLU A 91 14.88 -12.94 -7.82
N ALA A 92 13.68 -12.51 -7.41
CA ALA A 92 13.47 -11.52 -6.34
C ALA A 92 13.71 -12.02 -4.90
N ALA A 93 14.36 -13.17 -4.72
CA ALA A 93 14.66 -13.72 -3.40
C ALA A 93 15.70 -12.90 -2.61
N ASP A 94 16.46 -12.00 -3.26
CA ASP A 94 17.67 -11.40 -2.66
C ASP A 94 17.75 -9.85 -2.68
N ASN A 95 16.75 -9.13 -3.21
CA ASN A 95 16.76 -7.65 -3.24
C ASN A 95 15.40 -7.00 -2.89
N ARG A 96 15.38 -6.22 -1.80
CA ARG A 96 14.19 -5.56 -1.22
C ARG A 96 13.64 -4.41 -2.06
N GLU A 97 14.46 -3.70 -2.84
CA GLU A 97 13.94 -2.58 -3.67
C GLU A 97 13.18 -3.07 -4.91
N THR A 98 13.61 -4.18 -5.51
CA THR A 98 12.89 -4.85 -6.62
C THR A 98 11.66 -5.62 -6.17
N PHE A 99 11.51 -5.89 -4.86
CA PHE A 99 10.43 -6.68 -4.28
C PHE A 99 9.06 -5.94 -4.33
N HIS A 100 9.07 -4.62 -4.32
CA HIS A 100 7.87 -3.78 -4.37
C HIS A 100 7.34 -3.51 -5.79
N SER A 101 8.07 -3.91 -6.84
CA SER A 101 7.67 -3.65 -8.24
C SER A 101 7.29 -4.91 -9.01
N LEU A 102 7.20 -6.06 -8.34
CA LEU A 102 6.81 -7.32 -8.98
C LEU A 102 5.33 -7.24 -9.38
N PRO A 103 5.00 -7.43 -10.67
CA PRO A 103 3.61 -7.54 -11.07
C PRO A 103 3.02 -8.84 -10.50
N PHE A 104 1.78 -8.76 -9.98
CA PHE A 104 0.97 -9.89 -9.47
C PHE A 104 1.40 -10.48 -8.12
N ARG A 105 1.33 -9.66 -7.06
CA ARG A 105 1.58 -10.12 -5.69
C ARG A 105 0.71 -9.40 -4.67
N TRP A 106 0.53 -10.01 -3.50
CA TRP A 106 -0.11 -9.33 -2.37
C TRP A 106 0.90 -8.37 -1.72
N ASP A 107 0.53 -7.11 -1.60
CA ASP A 107 1.33 -6.07 -0.98
C ASP A 107 0.45 -4.99 -0.32
N GLN A 108 1.04 -3.85 0.00
CA GLN A 108 0.32 -2.74 0.61
C GLN A 108 -0.82 -2.19 -0.24
N SER A 109 -0.69 -2.18 -1.57
CA SER A 109 -1.67 -1.51 -2.43
C SER A 109 -2.94 -2.34 -2.62
N ASN A 110 -2.95 -3.62 -2.25
CA ASN A 110 -4.08 -4.53 -2.48
C ASN A 110 -4.47 -5.40 -1.27
N THR A 111 -3.90 -5.15 -0.09
CA THR A 111 -4.20 -5.92 1.13
C THR A 111 -4.93 -5.07 2.15
N VAL A 112 -6.06 -5.56 2.67
CA VAL A 112 -6.83 -4.91 3.74
C VAL A 112 -7.00 -5.86 4.92
N LEU A 113 -6.69 -5.37 6.11
CA LEU A 113 -6.98 -6.00 7.39
C LEU A 113 -8.35 -5.54 7.90
N ILE A 114 -9.18 -6.47 8.34
CA ILE A 114 -10.44 -6.17 9.03
C ILE A 114 -10.28 -6.68 10.45
N ASP A 115 -10.33 -5.77 11.41
CA ASP A 115 -10.08 -6.07 12.82
C ASP A 115 -10.81 -5.06 13.71
N ASP A 116 -11.06 -5.42 14.97
CA ASP A 116 -11.74 -4.56 15.95
C ASP A 116 -10.82 -3.59 16.67
N SER A 117 -9.52 -3.65 16.38
CA SER A 117 -8.48 -2.94 17.10
C SER A 117 -7.48 -2.31 16.13
N SER A 118 -7.62 -1.00 15.88
CA SER A 118 -6.69 -0.22 15.04
C SER A 118 -5.22 -0.40 15.38
N TYR A 119 -4.88 -0.50 16.68
CA TYR A 119 -3.49 -0.68 17.10
C TYR A 119 -2.85 -1.97 16.56
N LYS A 120 -3.62 -3.02 16.23
CA LYS A 120 -3.03 -4.27 15.71
C LYS A 120 -2.38 -4.03 14.34
N ALA A 121 -2.81 -3.00 13.61
CA ALA A 121 -2.23 -2.58 12.34
C ALA A 121 -1.20 -1.44 12.47
N SER A 122 -0.62 -1.18 13.65
CA SER A 122 0.32 -0.05 13.81
C SER A 122 1.50 -0.04 12.82
N GLY A 123 1.90 -1.19 12.26
CA GLY A 123 2.92 -1.26 11.22
C GLY A 123 2.44 -0.85 9.82
N GLN A 124 1.13 -0.94 9.57
CA GLN A 124 0.47 -0.61 8.30
C GLN A 124 -0.88 0.09 8.57
N PRO A 125 -0.86 1.31 9.14
CA PRO A 125 -2.08 1.99 9.64
C PRO A 125 -3.09 2.33 8.54
N TYR A 126 -2.67 2.32 7.27
CA TYR A 126 -3.54 2.59 6.12
C TYR A 126 -4.01 1.30 5.43
N ASN A 127 -3.84 0.14 6.05
CA ASN A 127 -4.30 -1.13 5.52
C ASN A 127 -5.32 -1.78 6.46
N ILE A 128 -6.05 -0.99 7.26
CA ILE A 128 -7.05 -1.52 8.18
C ILE A 128 -8.41 -0.82 7.99
N ILE A 129 -9.48 -1.62 8.01
CA ILE A 129 -10.83 -1.16 8.30
C ILE A 129 -11.17 -1.63 9.71
N GLU A 130 -11.23 -0.69 10.66
CA GLU A 130 -11.65 -0.98 12.03
C GLU A 130 -13.16 -1.22 12.08
N VAL A 131 -13.57 -2.34 12.67
CA VAL A 131 -14.98 -2.69 12.89
C VAL A 131 -15.31 -2.65 14.39
N PRO A 132 -16.53 -2.30 14.80
CA PRO A 132 -16.90 -2.36 16.21
C PRO A 132 -16.75 -3.78 16.77
N GLU A 133 -16.32 -3.88 18.04
CA GLU A 133 -16.31 -5.16 18.75
C GLU A 133 -17.74 -5.74 18.80
N PHE A 134 -17.86 -7.03 18.47
CA PHE A 134 -19.14 -7.72 18.54
C PHE A 134 -19.57 -7.90 20.00
N LYS A 135 -20.56 -7.11 20.41
CA LYS A 135 -21.22 -7.25 21.71
C LYS A 135 -22.45 -8.09 21.43
N LYS A 136 -22.63 -9.25 22.05
CA LYS A 136 -23.75 -10.18 21.80
C LYS A 136 -25.18 -9.60 22.07
N LYS A 137 -25.32 -8.28 22.22
CA LYS A 137 -26.57 -7.58 22.48
C LYS A 137 -27.05 -7.03 21.14
N SER A 138 -28.24 -7.41 20.69
CA SER A 138 -28.80 -6.92 19.42
C SER A 138 -28.92 -5.39 19.41
N SER A 139 -27.91 -4.72 18.89
CA SER A 139 -27.91 -3.28 18.69
C SER A 139 -28.18 -2.98 17.22
N SER A 140 -28.90 -1.88 16.94
CA SER A 140 -29.08 -1.39 15.56
C SER A 140 -27.75 -1.06 14.88
N VAL A 141 -26.71 -0.78 15.67
CA VAL A 141 -25.34 -0.54 15.19
C VAL A 141 -24.75 -1.81 14.58
N GLU A 142 -24.90 -2.97 15.21
CA GLU A 142 -24.37 -4.26 14.70
C GLU A 142 -24.99 -4.66 13.37
N ALA A 143 -26.29 -4.40 13.18
CA ALA A 143 -26.98 -4.71 11.92
C ALA A 143 -26.36 -3.98 10.72
N ASN A 144 -25.77 -2.80 10.95
CA ASN A 144 -25.20 -1.97 9.89
C ASN A 144 -23.70 -2.21 9.65
N VAL A 145 -23.01 -3.01 10.49
CA VAL A 145 -21.56 -3.27 10.33
C VAL A 145 -21.25 -3.94 9.00
N PHE A 146 -21.95 -5.03 8.66
CA PHE A 146 -21.70 -5.77 7.42
C PHE A 146 -22.07 -4.98 6.15
N PRO A 147 -23.24 -4.31 6.05
CA PRO A 147 -23.55 -3.46 4.91
C PRO A 147 -22.50 -2.35 4.68
N MET A 148 -22.09 -1.65 5.75
CA MET A 148 -21.06 -0.61 5.67
C MET A 148 -19.71 -1.18 5.21
N LEU A 149 -19.30 -2.32 5.78
CA LEU A 149 -18.06 -2.98 5.41
C LEU A 149 -18.07 -3.42 3.93
N LEU A 150 -19.18 -3.99 3.45
CA LEU A 150 -19.32 -4.40 2.06
C LEU A 150 -19.24 -3.21 1.11
N GLN A 151 -19.82 -2.06 1.47
CA GLN A 151 -19.72 -0.83 0.68
C GLN A 151 -18.26 -0.36 0.57
N LYS A 152 -17.54 -0.29 1.70
CA LYS A 152 -16.11 0.06 1.71
C LYS A 152 -15.26 -0.91 0.87
N LEU A 153 -15.48 -2.21 1.02
CA LEU A 153 -14.76 -3.21 0.23
C LEU A 153 -15.03 -3.09 -1.27
N LYS A 154 -16.26 -2.71 -1.66
CA LYS A 154 -16.60 -2.46 -3.07
C LYS A 154 -15.84 -1.25 -3.62
N GLU A 155 -15.75 -0.15 -2.88
CA GLU A 155 -14.96 1.03 -3.26
C GLU A 155 -13.46 0.71 -3.38
N LEU A 156 -12.92 -0.07 -2.44
CA LEU A 156 -11.51 -0.50 -2.50
C LEU A 156 -11.26 -1.47 -3.66
N SER A 157 -12.23 -2.29 -4.05
CA SER A 157 -12.07 -3.25 -5.16
C SER A 157 -11.90 -2.59 -6.53
N THR A 158 -12.31 -1.34 -6.68
CA THR A 158 -12.15 -0.55 -7.91
C THR A 158 -10.91 0.34 -7.89
N SER A 159 -10.11 0.26 -6.83
CA SER A 159 -8.97 1.15 -6.60
C SER A 159 -7.65 0.45 -6.90
N ASP A 160 -6.70 1.18 -7.52
CA ASP A 160 -5.35 0.66 -7.79
C ASP A 160 -4.51 0.50 -6.50
N ASP A 161 -4.78 1.34 -5.49
CA ASP A 161 -4.05 1.36 -4.22
C ASP A 161 -5.01 1.61 -3.05
N VAL A 162 -5.40 0.52 -2.38
CA VAL A 162 -6.32 0.54 -1.24
C VAL A 162 -5.78 1.38 -0.08
N SER A 163 -4.45 1.44 0.08
CA SER A 163 -3.84 2.14 1.21
C SER A 163 -3.98 3.66 1.08
N ARG A 164 -3.97 4.18 -0.15
CA ARG A 164 -4.24 5.60 -0.41
C ARG A 164 -5.68 5.97 -0.10
N ILE A 165 -6.63 5.13 -0.48
CA ILE A 165 -8.06 5.38 -0.22
C ILE A 165 -8.35 5.32 1.28
N ILE A 166 -7.85 4.32 1.99
CA ILE A 166 -8.00 4.24 3.46
C ILE A 166 -7.34 5.43 4.14
N ARG A 167 -6.15 5.86 3.68
CA ARG A 167 -5.50 7.08 4.17
C ARG A 167 -6.37 8.30 3.95
N PHE A 168 -6.95 8.46 2.77
CA PHE A 168 -7.84 9.57 2.44
C PHE A 168 -9.06 9.60 3.37
N TRP A 169 -9.73 8.46 3.58
CA TRP A 169 -10.84 8.37 4.55
C TRP A 169 -10.39 8.76 5.97
N ASN A 170 -9.19 8.35 6.40
CA ASN A 170 -8.66 8.64 7.73
C ASN A 170 -8.27 10.11 7.93
N MET A 171 -8.02 10.85 6.86
CA MET A 171 -7.75 12.29 6.93
C MET A 171 -9.02 13.11 7.24
N GLY A 172 -10.20 12.46 7.23
CA GLY A 172 -11.49 13.14 7.11
C GLY A 172 -11.61 13.69 5.70
N SER A 173 -12.80 13.66 5.09
CA SER A 173 -13.00 14.29 3.78
C SER A 173 -12.44 15.72 3.85
N PRO A 174 -11.37 16.08 3.12
CA PRO A 174 -11.27 17.46 2.69
C PRO A 174 -12.55 17.67 1.88
N ASP A 175 -13.21 18.80 2.07
CA ASP A 175 -14.29 19.18 1.18
C ASP A 175 -13.75 19.03 -0.26
N MET A 176 -14.39 18.21 -1.10
CA MET A 176 -13.98 17.96 -2.50
C MET A 176 -14.08 19.24 -3.36
N ALA A 177 -14.28 20.41 -2.74
CA ALA A 177 -14.26 21.74 -3.32
C ALA A 177 -12.85 22.35 -3.42
N ASP A 178 -11.90 21.98 -2.55
CA ASP A 178 -10.60 22.69 -2.47
C ASP A 178 -9.55 22.25 -3.50
N LEU A 179 -9.84 21.24 -4.32
CA LEU A 179 -8.91 20.72 -5.34
C LEU A 179 -9.23 21.17 -6.79
N GLU A 180 -10.34 21.89 -7.01
CA GLU A 180 -10.61 22.52 -8.32
C GLU A 180 -10.00 23.93 -8.45
N GLU A 181 -9.67 24.60 -7.34
CA GLU A 181 -9.17 25.99 -7.34
C GLU A 181 -7.63 26.11 -7.45
N SER A 182 -7.00 25.34 -8.35
CA SER A 182 -5.57 25.57 -8.69
C SER A 182 -5.24 25.47 -10.17
N CYS A 183 -6.27 25.41 -11.03
CA CYS A 183 -6.08 25.32 -12.48
C CYS A 183 -6.43 26.61 -13.24
N ASP A 184 -6.57 27.77 -12.61
CA ASP A 184 -6.86 29.01 -13.35
C ASP A 184 -6.15 30.22 -12.75
N GLU A 185 -4.85 30.38 -13.03
CA GLU A 185 -4.26 31.72 -13.09
C GLU A 185 -3.16 31.84 -14.17
N GLU A 186 -3.32 32.92 -14.95
CA GLU A 186 -2.37 33.61 -15.82
C GLU A 186 -2.10 33.09 -17.25
N ILE A 187 -2.96 33.52 -18.18
CA ILE A 187 -2.47 34.20 -19.39
C ILE A 187 -3.06 35.61 -19.43
N GLN A 188 -2.36 36.54 -18.79
CA GLN A 188 -2.50 37.97 -19.05
C GLN A 188 -1.41 38.36 -20.05
N GLY A 189 -1.83 38.57 -21.29
CA GLY A 189 -0.94 38.89 -22.40
C GLY A 189 -1.74 39.33 -23.61
N GLY A 190 -2.31 40.53 -23.52
CA GLY A 190 -3.02 41.15 -24.63
C GLY A 190 -2.12 41.34 -25.84
N VAL A 191 -2.59 40.90 -27.00
CA VAL A 191 -2.20 41.46 -28.29
C VAL A 191 -3.49 41.68 -29.08
N ARG A 192 -3.75 42.96 -29.33
CA ARG A 192 -4.78 43.52 -30.20
C ARG A 192 -4.34 43.32 -31.65
N VAL A 193 -5.10 42.61 -32.46
CA VAL A 193 -5.12 42.80 -33.93
C VAL A 193 -6.56 42.61 -34.43
N GLU A 194 -6.92 43.49 -35.34
CA GLU A 194 -8.25 43.91 -35.76
C GLU A 194 -9.02 42.89 -36.60
N GLU A 195 -10.35 43.07 -36.59
CA GLU A 195 -11.30 42.45 -37.51
C GLU A 195 -11.01 42.86 -38.96
N ASP A 196 -10.93 41.88 -39.88
CA ASP A 196 -11.38 42.11 -41.25
C ASP A 196 -12.20 40.92 -41.73
N SER A 197 -13.37 41.27 -42.26
CA SER A 197 -14.39 40.36 -42.76
C SER A 197 -14.16 40.10 -44.24
N ARG A 198 -14.14 38.84 -44.69
CA ARG A 198 -14.68 38.48 -46.02
C ARG A 198 -14.96 36.98 -46.21
N LYS A 199 -16.05 36.77 -46.94
CA LYS A 199 -16.89 35.59 -47.20
C LYS A 199 -16.28 34.47 -48.08
N VAL A 200 -16.70 33.24 -47.77
CA VAL A 200 -17.25 32.15 -48.65
C VAL A 200 -16.31 31.47 -49.69
N HIS A 201 -16.09 30.15 -49.58
CA HIS A 201 -16.73 29.11 -50.43
C HIS A 201 -16.34 27.66 -50.01
N GLU A 202 -17.27 26.72 -50.20
CA GLU A 202 -17.16 25.26 -50.03
C GLU A 202 -16.02 24.62 -50.83
N ASP A 203 -15.42 23.54 -50.30
CA ASP A 203 -15.50 22.22 -50.96
C ASP A 203 -14.98 21.06 -50.10
N ILE A 204 -15.65 19.93 -50.28
CA ILE A 204 -15.53 18.63 -49.62
C ILE A 204 -14.32 17.86 -50.16
N LEU A 205 -13.58 17.15 -49.29
CA LEU A 205 -13.12 15.74 -49.43
C LEU A 205 -12.07 15.37 -48.37
N THR A 206 -12.33 14.28 -47.65
CA THR A 206 -11.41 13.59 -46.72
C THR A 206 -10.44 12.69 -47.51
N PRO A 207 -9.26 12.30 -46.95
CA PRO A 207 -9.21 11.16 -46.03
C PRO A 207 -8.31 11.38 -44.80
N ALA A 208 -8.68 10.73 -43.70
CA ALA A 208 -7.97 10.76 -42.43
C ALA A 208 -6.66 9.97 -42.47
N THR A 209 -5.55 10.63 -42.13
CA THR A 209 -4.27 10.01 -41.78
C THR A 209 -3.76 10.50 -40.42
N SER A 210 -3.60 9.56 -39.50
CA SER A 210 -2.55 9.47 -38.46
C SER A 210 -1.94 10.75 -37.86
N SER A 211 -2.22 11.06 -36.57
CA SER A 211 -1.28 11.82 -35.71
C SER A 211 -1.60 11.85 -34.20
N SER A 212 -1.90 10.71 -33.56
CA SER A 212 -1.90 10.61 -32.08
C SER A 212 -0.50 10.30 -31.53
N SER A 213 0.48 11.16 -31.82
CA SER A 213 1.87 10.94 -31.39
C SER A 213 2.65 12.23 -31.14
N LYS A 214 2.08 13.22 -30.44
CA LYS A 214 2.82 14.43 -30.00
C LYS A 214 2.57 14.94 -28.57
N ILE A 215 1.78 14.24 -27.74
CA ILE A 215 1.56 14.65 -26.34
C ILE A 215 2.63 14.06 -25.39
N SER A 216 3.36 13.01 -25.80
CA SER A 216 4.29 12.25 -24.93
C SER A 216 5.75 12.77 -24.89
N LYS A 217 6.05 13.99 -25.36
CA LYS A 217 7.43 14.54 -25.31
C LYS A 217 7.60 15.85 -24.53
N LYS A 218 6.53 16.44 -23.99
CA LYS A 218 6.61 17.73 -23.26
C LYS A 218 6.62 17.60 -21.72
N HIS A 219 6.18 16.47 -21.16
CA HIS A 219 6.26 16.22 -19.70
C HIS A 219 7.62 15.69 -19.20
N ARG A 220 8.54 15.29 -20.09
CA ARG A 220 9.88 14.81 -19.71
C ARG A 220 10.92 15.92 -19.51
N LYS A 221 10.57 17.20 -19.74
CA LYS A 221 11.52 18.33 -19.63
C LYS A 221 11.27 19.26 -18.43
N LYS A 222 10.17 19.11 -17.68
CA LYS A 222 9.88 19.90 -16.46
C LYS A 222 10.31 19.24 -15.14
N LYS A 223 10.48 17.91 -15.07
CA LYS A 223 11.01 17.22 -13.86
C LYS A 223 12.53 17.36 -13.66
N ALA A 224 13.30 17.70 -14.71
CA ALA A 224 14.76 17.85 -14.62
C ALA A 224 15.24 19.24 -14.12
N LYS A 225 14.35 20.23 -14.01
CA LYS A 225 14.70 21.59 -13.53
C LYS A 225 14.37 21.81 -12.05
N ALA A 226 13.44 21.04 -11.48
CA ALA A 226 13.08 21.11 -10.06
C ALA A 226 14.05 20.35 -9.14
N ALA A 227 14.67 19.26 -9.63
CA ALA A 227 15.67 18.49 -8.86
C ALA A 227 17.05 19.18 -8.74
N ARG A 228 17.28 20.27 -9.48
CA ARG A 228 18.54 21.05 -9.44
C ARG A 228 18.53 22.24 -8.47
N ARG A 229 17.36 22.63 -7.93
CA ARG A 229 17.25 23.73 -6.95
C ARG A 229 17.31 23.25 -5.49
N THR A 230 17.13 21.96 -5.24
CA THR A 230 17.21 21.36 -3.89
C THR A 230 18.59 20.82 -3.55
N SER A 231 19.47 20.59 -4.53
CA SER A 231 20.87 20.22 -4.27
C SER A 231 21.81 21.41 -4.07
N ALA A 232 21.41 22.63 -4.46
CA ALA A 232 22.23 23.84 -4.33
C ALA A 232 22.09 24.57 -2.97
N LEU A 233 21.20 24.11 -2.09
CA LEU A 233 20.95 24.69 -0.76
C LEU A 233 21.61 23.89 0.39
N HIS A 234 22.22 22.73 0.11
CA HIS A 234 22.94 21.93 1.11
C HIS A 234 24.47 22.17 1.10
N ASP A 235 25.02 22.85 0.09
CA ASP A 235 26.47 23.09 -0.07
C ASP A 235 26.92 24.50 0.35
N ALA A 236 26.05 25.31 0.96
CA ALA A 236 26.34 26.69 1.34
C ALA A 236 26.10 26.97 2.83
N GLN A 237 26.63 26.11 3.72
CA GLN A 237 26.88 26.46 5.13
C GLN A 237 27.87 25.47 5.78
N GLY A 238 29.08 25.40 5.20
CA GLY A 238 30.25 24.78 5.81
C GLY A 238 31.36 25.82 5.96
N GLY A 239 31.57 26.32 7.18
CA GLY A 239 32.57 27.35 7.46
C GLY A 239 32.99 27.40 8.93
N GLN A 240 34.04 26.63 9.23
CA GLN A 240 35.10 26.84 10.24
C GLN A 240 34.71 26.96 11.74
N GLY A 241 35.18 25.97 12.51
CA GLY A 241 35.25 26.00 13.97
C GLY A 241 36.20 24.91 14.47
N GLU A 242 37.40 25.31 14.84
CA GLU A 242 38.49 24.48 15.35
C GLU A 242 38.31 24.11 16.85
N LEU A 243 39.02 23.06 17.28
CA LEU A 243 39.42 22.70 18.65
C LEU A 243 38.42 21.94 19.57
N VAL A 244 38.77 20.69 19.86
CA VAL A 244 39.21 20.15 21.18
C VAL A 244 38.79 18.68 21.31
N ALA A 245 39.77 17.79 21.41
CA ALA A 245 39.58 16.37 21.68
C ALA A 245 39.19 16.09 23.14
N PRO A 246 38.28 15.13 23.42
CA PRO A 246 38.21 14.53 24.74
C PRO A 246 38.88 13.14 24.79
N ARG A 247 39.58 12.98 25.91
CA ARG A 247 40.45 11.90 26.36
C ARG A 247 39.78 10.53 26.41
N ASN A 248 40.58 9.51 26.11
CA ASN A 248 40.37 8.09 26.43
C ASN A 248 39.99 7.90 27.91
N ILE A 249 38.92 7.13 28.15
CA ILE A 249 38.59 6.55 29.46
C ILE A 249 38.90 5.04 29.38
N PRO A 250 39.62 4.44 30.35
CA PRO A 250 40.03 3.05 30.27
C PRO A 250 38.89 2.08 30.64
N VAL A 251 38.89 0.95 29.93
CA VAL A 251 38.06 -0.23 30.16
C VAL A 251 38.48 -0.91 31.48
N LEU A 252 37.55 -1.04 32.42
CA LEU A 252 37.71 -1.86 33.62
C LEU A 252 37.51 -3.35 33.25
N GLN A 253 38.57 -4.15 33.36
CA GLN A 253 38.46 -5.61 33.36
C GLN A 253 37.99 -6.09 34.75
N GLN A 254 36.88 -6.82 34.80
CA GLN A 254 36.51 -7.61 35.97
C GLN A 254 37.31 -8.91 35.99
N THR A 255 38.16 -9.07 37.00
CA THR A 255 38.76 -10.36 37.37
C THR A 255 37.79 -11.18 38.20
N ALA A 256 37.47 -12.38 37.75
CA ALA A 256 36.74 -13.38 38.52
C ALA A 256 37.70 -14.44 39.09
N LYS A 257 37.48 -14.76 40.37
CA LYS A 257 37.73 -16.04 41.07
C LYS A 257 39.18 -16.47 41.34
N SER A 258 39.53 -16.49 42.63
CA SER A 258 39.84 -17.75 43.33
C SER A 258 39.62 -17.58 44.84
N SER A 259 38.82 -18.47 45.41
CA SER A 259 38.70 -18.70 46.85
C SER A 259 38.62 -20.20 47.03
N SER A 260 39.58 -20.69 47.81
CA SER A 260 39.70 -21.95 48.57
C SER A 260 38.77 -23.12 48.28
#